data_AF-A0A1F8V8T7-F1
#
_entry.id   AF-A0A1F8V8T7-F1
#
_cell.length_a   1.000
_cell.length_b   1.000
_cell.length_c   1.000
_cell.angle_alpha   90.00
_cell.angle_beta   90.00
_cell.angle_gamma   90.00
#
_symmetry.space_group_name_H-M   'P 1'
#
loop_
_entity.id
_entity.type
_entity.pdbx_description
1 polymer ?
#
loop_
_entity_poly.entity_id
_entity_poly.type
_entity_poly.pdbx_seq_one_letter_code
_entity_poly.pdbx_strand_id
1 'polypeptide(L)'
;MQFNKNKNYMDGKKGFIFDLDGTLVDSMHCWRSFDWNIQTVEDAYKIMIPLYQSEIMDKVDSVESLEKFNQMGIKCCVATATRTTICKPCIERVGIMPLIEFILCSEDVKCNKTRPDIYFEAAKRMGLEPSETIVFEDQLYTTETAKNAGFTVVAIHDKQSEINADAIKAIADDYIYTYSELFEA
;
A
#
# COMPACT_ATOMS: atom_id res chain seq x y z
N MET A 1 9.61 14.16 -15.41
CA MET A 1 9.47 14.26 -13.94
C MET A 1 10.65 13.55 -13.30
N GLN A 2 11.12 14.03 -12.16
CA GLN A 2 12.20 13.42 -11.39
C GLN A 2 11.78 13.34 -9.91
N PHE A 3 12.33 12.36 -9.19
CA PHE A 3 12.16 12.29 -7.74
C PHE A 3 12.98 13.37 -7.05
N ASN A 4 12.56 13.73 -5.84
CA ASN A 4 13.25 14.66 -4.98
C ASN A 4 14.70 14.18 -4.72
N LYS A 5 15.69 15.03 -5.01
CA LYS A 5 17.13 14.70 -4.86
C LYS A 5 17.54 14.31 -3.43
N ASN A 6 16.76 14.68 -2.43
CA ASN A 6 16.99 14.28 -1.04
C ASN A 6 16.48 12.86 -0.74
N LYS A 7 15.78 12.21 -1.67
CA LYS A 7 15.20 10.87 -1.55
C LYS A 7 16.03 9.85 -2.36
N ASN A 8 17.33 9.77 -2.07
CA ASN A 8 18.29 8.90 -2.79
C ASN A 8 17.92 7.41 -2.77
N TYR A 9 17.10 6.95 -1.82
CA TYR A 9 16.58 5.58 -1.78
C TYR A 9 15.66 5.24 -2.96
N MET A 10 15.18 6.25 -3.70
CA MET A 10 14.40 6.10 -4.94
C MET A 10 15.27 5.74 -6.14
N ASP A 11 16.59 5.95 -6.07
CA ASP A 11 17.50 5.74 -7.20
C ASP A 11 17.54 4.28 -7.63
N GLY A 12 17.40 4.05 -8.94
CA GLY A 12 17.44 2.71 -9.52
C GLY A 12 16.21 1.83 -9.24
N LYS A 13 15.20 2.36 -8.54
CA LYS A 13 13.94 1.66 -8.31
C LYS A 13 13.10 1.63 -9.58
N LYS A 14 12.44 0.48 -9.82
CA LYS A 14 11.71 0.18 -11.05
C LYS A 14 10.28 -0.28 -10.80
N GLY A 15 9.95 -0.66 -9.56
CA GLY A 15 8.59 -1.05 -9.21
C GLY A 15 8.22 -0.72 -7.78
N PHE A 16 6.96 -0.38 -7.58
CA PHE A 16 6.37 -0.01 -6.31
C PHE A 16 5.22 -0.96 -5.98
N ILE A 17 5.29 -1.52 -4.78
CA ILE A 17 4.25 -2.36 -4.19
C ILE A 17 3.53 -1.49 -3.17
N PHE A 18 2.24 -1.28 -3.35
CA PHE A 18 1.44 -0.52 -2.40
C PHE A 18 0.54 -1.45 -1.60
N ASP A 19 0.50 -1.25 -0.29
CA ASP A 19 -0.70 -1.61 0.45
C ASP A 19 -1.93 -0.81 -0.03
N LEU A 20 -3.12 -1.25 0.36
CA LEU A 20 -4.36 -0.58 0.00
C LEU A 20 -4.91 0.28 1.14
N ASP A 21 -5.37 -0.35 2.22
CA ASP A 21 -6.15 0.27 3.28
C ASP A 21 -5.26 1.13 4.19
N GLY A 22 -5.41 2.45 4.14
CA GLY A 22 -4.52 3.37 4.87
C GLY A 22 -3.27 3.76 4.08
N THR A 23 -3.10 3.19 2.88
CA THR A 23 -1.96 3.47 1.98
C THR A 23 -2.40 4.15 0.69
N LEU A 24 -3.21 3.49 -0.15
CA LEU A 24 -3.76 4.09 -1.39
C LEU A 24 -5.20 4.58 -1.23
N VAL A 25 -5.95 4.07 -0.26
CA VAL A 25 -7.33 4.48 0.02
C VAL A 25 -7.53 4.79 1.50
N ASP A 26 -8.25 5.88 1.79
CA ASP A 26 -8.55 6.29 3.16
C ASP A 26 -9.75 5.48 3.69
N SER A 27 -9.45 4.33 4.30
CA SER A 27 -10.45 3.35 4.76
C SER A 27 -10.14 2.74 6.13
N MET A 28 -8.98 3.06 6.72
CA MET A 28 -8.58 2.52 8.02
C MET A 28 -9.53 2.90 9.15
N HIS A 29 -10.20 4.05 9.02
CA HIS A 29 -11.23 4.48 9.95
C HIS A 29 -12.43 3.51 10.00
N CYS A 30 -12.77 2.83 8.91
CA CYS A 30 -13.82 1.81 8.90
C CYS A 30 -13.38 0.58 9.71
N TRP A 31 -12.17 0.09 9.45
CA TRP A 31 -11.58 -1.07 10.12
C TRP A 31 -11.46 -0.91 11.63
N ARG A 32 -11.16 0.30 12.11
CA ARG A 32 -11.03 0.59 13.55
C ARG A 32 -12.36 0.96 14.22
N SER A 33 -13.38 1.32 13.45
CA SER A 33 -14.71 1.64 13.98
C SER A 33 -15.57 0.40 14.22
N PHE A 34 -15.08 -0.78 13.81
CA PHE A 34 -15.75 -2.03 14.10
C PHE A 34 -15.66 -2.39 15.58
N ASP A 35 -16.81 -2.75 16.14
CA ASP A 35 -16.87 -3.44 17.40
C ASP A 35 -16.14 -4.79 17.24
N TRP A 36 -15.09 -5.03 18.03
CA TRP A 36 -14.34 -6.29 18.02
C TRP A 36 -15.19 -7.51 18.45
N ASN A 37 -16.48 -7.30 18.77
CA ASN A 37 -17.50 -8.34 18.83
C ASN A 37 -17.86 -8.95 17.45
N ILE A 38 -17.34 -8.43 16.34
CA ILE A 38 -17.37 -9.11 15.04
C ILE A 38 -16.60 -10.44 15.17
N GLN A 39 -17.34 -11.55 15.11
CA GLN A 39 -16.77 -12.88 15.34
C GLN A 39 -16.04 -13.44 14.11
N THR A 40 -16.22 -12.85 12.91
CA THR A 40 -15.64 -13.34 11.65
C THR A 40 -15.24 -12.23 10.68
N VAL A 41 -14.26 -12.50 9.81
CA VAL A 41 -13.84 -11.58 8.74
C VAL A 41 -14.98 -11.33 7.75
N GLU A 42 -15.82 -12.34 7.50
CA GLU A 42 -17.01 -12.25 6.64
C GLU A 42 -18.01 -11.21 7.13
N ASP A 43 -18.19 -11.07 8.44
CA ASP A 43 -19.08 -10.05 9.00
C ASP A 43 -18.51 -8.64 8.87
N ALA A 44 -17.18 -8.47 8.99
CA ALA A 44 -16.52 -7.21 8.66
C ALA A 44 -16.73 -6.85 7.18
N TYR A 45 -16.60 -7.81 6.27
CA TYR A 45 -16.82 -7.57 4.84
C TYR A 45 -18.25 -7.15 4.49
N LYS A 46 -19.28 -7.65 5.17
CA LYS A 46 -20.67 -7.20 4.95
C LYS A 46 -20.83 -5.69 5.18
N ILE A 47 -20.04 -5.13 6.10
CA ILE A 47 -20.05 -3.70 6.39
C ILE A 47 -19.09 -2.93 5.47
N MET A 48 -17.92 -3.50 5.15
CA MET A 48 -16.93 -2.85 4.29
C MET A 48 -17.36 -2.75 2.82
N ILE A 49 -18.03 -3.77 2.28
CA ILE A 49 -18.46 -3.81 0.86
C ILE A 49 -19.21 -2.54 0.44
N PRO A 50 -20.30 -2.11 1.11
CA PRO A 50 -21.02 -0.90 0.69
C PRO A 50 -20.12 0.35 0.78
N LEU A 51 -19.31 0.48 1.83
CA LEU A 51 -18.39 1.62 1.99
C LEU A 51 -17.37 1.67 0.84
N TYR A 52 -16.78 0.53 0.48
CA TYR A 52 -15.88 0.41 -0.67
C TYR A 52 -16.58 0.73 -2.00
N GLN A 53 -17.86 0.39 -2.13
CA GLN A 53 -18.62 0.63 -3.35
C GLN A 53 -19.01 2.10 -3.53
N SER A 54 -19.22 2.86 -2.46
CA SER A 54 -19.78 4.21 -2.57
C SER A 54 -19.08 5.34 -1.81
N GLU A 55 -18.31 5.06 -0.76
CA GLU A 55 -17.85 6.08 0.20
C GLU A 55 -16.33 6.25 0.27
N ILE A 56 -15.58 5.15 0.27
CA ILE A 56 -14.11 5.21 0.41
C ILE A 56 -13.48 5.98 -0.75
N MET A 57 -12.55 6.88 -0.47
CA MET A 57 -11.83 7.63 -1.48
C MET A 57 -10.36 7.22 -1.51
N ASP A 58 -9.64 7.65 -2.54
CA ASP A 58 -8.18 7.60 -2.50
C ASP A 58 -7.67 8.33 -1.27
N LYS A 59 -6.55 7.84 -0.75
CA LYS A 59 -5.76 8.60 0.20
C LYS A 59 -5.16 9.78 -0.55
N VAL A 60 -5.06 10.94 0.11
CA VAL A 60 -4.56 12.20 -0.47
C VAL A 60 -3.43 11.94 -1.48
N ASP A 61 -3.60 12.48 -2.69
CA ASP A 61 -2.68 12.45 -3.83
C ASP A 61 -2.23 11.07 -4.38
N SER A 62 -2.89 9.98 -3.97
CA SER A 62 -2.54 8.62 -4.43
C SER A 62 -2.68 8.43 -5.94
N VAL A 63 -3.82 8.82 -6.51
CA VAL A 63 -4.09 8.64 -7.95
C VAL A 63 -3.12 9.48 -8.79
N GLU A 64 -2.98 10.77 -8.45
CA GLU A 64 -2.04 11.67 -9.13
C GLU A 64 -0.61 11.13 -9.08
N SER A 65 -0.19 10.59 -7.94
CA SER A 65 1.17 10.07 -7.78
C SER A 65 1.39 8.76 -8.54
N LEU A 66 0.40 7.87 -8.59
CA LEU A 66 0.43 6.67 -9.44
C LEU A 66 0.54 7.04 -10.92
N GLU A 67 -0.16 8.07 -11.39
CA GLU A 67 0.00 8.58 -12.77
C GLU A 67 1.44 9.05 -13.02
N LYS A 68 2.03 9.79 -12.09
CA LYS A 68 3.43 10.25 -12.19
C LYS A 68 4.41 9.07 -12.20
N PHE A 69 4.22 8.07 -11.34
CA PHE A 69 5.05 6.86 -11.34
C PHE A 69 4.98 6.12 -12.68
N ASN A 70 3.79 5.98 -13.25
CA ASN A 70 3.61 5.35 -14.57
C ASN A 70 4.28 6.16 -15.69
N GLN A 71 4.17 7.49 -15.67
CA GLN A 71 4.87 8.37 -16.63
C GLN A 71 6.40 8.25 -16.53
N MET A 72 6.91 7.88 -15.35
CA MET A 72 8.33 7.60 -15.11
C MET A 72 8.74 6.16 -15.47
N GLY A 73 7.80 5.33 -15.93
CA GLY A 73 8.04 3.94 -16.28
C GLY A 73 8.20 3.01 -15.08
N ILE A 74 7.75 3.43 -13.89
CA ILE A 74 7.73 2.59 -12.69
C ILE A 74 6.51 1.68 -12.74
N LYS A 75 6.71 0.39 -12.53
CA LYS A 75 5.62 -0.59 -12.41
C LYS A 75 4.97 -0.48 -11.04
N CYS A 76 3.66 -0.29 -10.98
CA CYS A 76 2.93 -0.21 -9.71
C CYS A 76 2.02 -1.43 -9.53
N CYS A 77 1.91 -1.97 -8.33
CA CYS A 77 0.92 -3.01 -8.01
C CYS A 77 0.36 -2.83 -6.60
N VAL A 78 -0.78 -3.46 -6.34
CA VAL A 78 -1.38 -3.51 -5.00
C VAL A 78 -1.12 -4.87 -4.38
N ALA A 79 -0.59 -4.89 -3.16
CA ALA A 79 -0.50 -6.06 -2.30
C ALA A 79 -1.33 -5.81 -1.04
N THR A 80 -2.46 -6.48 -0.86
CA THR A 80 -3.43 -6.18 0.22
C THR A 80 -3.82 -7.42 1.03
N ALA A 81 -4.22 -7.21 2.28
CA ALA A 81 -4.89 -8.26 3.07
C ALA A 81 -6.35 -8.46 2.63
N THR A 82 -6.96 -7.45 2.04
CA THR A 82 -8.37 -7.46 1.64
C THR A 82 -8.56 -8.27 0.36
N ARG A 83 -9.58 -9.14 0.33
CA ARG A 83 -9.88 -9.97 -0.85
C ARG A 83 -10.08 -9.11 -2.09
N THR A 84 -9.53 -9.55 -3.23
CA THR A 84 -9.66 -8.87 -4.51
C THR A 84 -11.13 -8.64 -4.89
N THR A 85 -12.03 -9.58 -4.62
CA THR A 85 -13.48 -9.43 -4.90
C THR A 85 -14.14 -8.31 -4.10
N ILE A 86 -13.54 -7.90 -2.99
CA ILE A 86 -14.04 -6.85 -2.10
C ILE A 86 -13.42 -5.51 -2.49
N CYS A 87 -12.10 -5.44 -2.62
CA CYS A 87 -11.42 -4.15 -2.84
C CYS A 87 -11.45 -3.67 -4.30
N LYS A 88 -11.53 -4.58 -5.28
CA LYS A 88 -11.44 -4.22 -6.70
C LYS A 88 -12.49 -3.18 -7.13
N PRO A 89 -13.79 -3.26 -6.73
CA PRO A 89 -14.76 -2.21 -7.03
C PRO A 89 -14.35 -0.81 -6.54
N CYS A 90 -13.73 -0.72 -5.36
CA CYS A 90 -13.20 0.55 -4.84
C CYS A 90 -12.04 1.06 -5.70
N ILE A 91 -11.07 0.19 -5.99
CA ILE A 91 -9.90 0.49 -6.82
C ILE A 91 -10.31 0.97 -8.22
N GLU A 92 -11.33 0.35 -8.83
CA GLU A 92 -11.87 0.74 -10.13
C GLU A 92 -12.58 2.09 -10.05
N ARG A 93 -13.46 2.30 -9.07
CA ARG A 93 -14.22 3.55 -8.89
C ARG A 93 -13.32 4.76 -8.64
N VAL A 94 -12.28 4.58 -7.83
CA VAL A 94 -11.32 5.62 -7.45
C VAL A 94 -10.33 5.92 -8.59
N GLY A 95 -10.24 5.05 -9.61
CA GLY A 95 -9.39 5.26 -10.78
C GLY A 95 -7.97 4.72 -10.65
N ILE A 96 -7.71 3.86 -9.67
CA ILE A 96 -6.39 3.23 -9.43
C ILE A 96 -6.15 2.07 -10.41
N MET A 97 -7.20 1.31 -10.78
CA MET A 97 -7.05 0.10 -11.61
C MET A 97 -6.24 0.29 -12.91
N PRO A 98 -6.45 1.35 -13.73
CA PRO A 98 -5.66 1.55 -14.96
C PRO A 98 -4.21 1.95 -14.68
N LEU A 99 -3.84 2.25 -13.43
CA LEU A 99 -2.52 2.73 -13.03
C LEU A 99 -1.65 1.65 -12.39
N ILE A 100 -2.16 0.43 -12.26
CA ILE A 100 -1.45 -0.69 -11.63
C ILE A 100 -1.42 -1.90 -12.56
N GLU A 101 -0.38 -2.72 -12.44
CA GLU A 101 -0.20 -3.95 -13.20
C GLU A 101 -1.18 -5.05 -12.77
N PHE A 102 -1.40 -5.18 -11.45
CA PHE A 102 -2.28 -6.18 -10.86
C PHE A 102 -2.60 -5.87 -9.39
N ILE A 103 -3.60 -6.58 -8.87
CA ILE A 103 -3.90 -6.69 -7.44
C ILE A 103 -3.47 -8.09 -6.99
N LEU A 104 -2.77 -8.16 -5.87
CA LEU A 104 -2.41 -9.39 -5.17
C LEU A 104 -2.99 -9.32 -3.76
N CYS A 105 -3.76 -10.33 -3.36
CA CYS A 105 -4.32 -10.42 -2.01
C CYS A 105 -3.74 -11.60 -1.24
N SER A 106 -3.95 -11.61 0.08
CA SER A 106 -3.47 -12.68 0.98
C SER A 106 -3.96 -14.09 0.59
N GLU A 107 -5.11 -14.21 -0.09
CA GLU A 107 -5.62 -15.50 -0.58
C GLU A 107 -4.81 -16.07 -1.74
N ASP A 108 -4.24 -15.20 -2.59
CA ASP A 108 -3.43 -15.61 -3.75
C ASP A 108 -2.12 -16.29 -3.32
N VAL A 109 -1.57 -15.88 -2.17
CA VAL A 109 -0.30 -16.40 -1.61
C VAL A 109 -0.49 -17.31 -0.39
N LYS A 110 -1.74 -17.51 0.05
CA LYS A 110 -2.11 -18.32 1.24
C LYS A 110 -1.35 -17.93 2.51
N CYS A 111 -1.04 -16.65 2.66
CA CYS A 111 -0.39 -16.10 3.84
C CYS A 111 -0.94 -14.70 4.14
N ASN A 112 -0.86 -14.29 5.40
CA ASN A 112 -1.07 -12.91 5.81
C ASN A 112 0.25 -12.12 5.68
N LYS A 113 0.18 -10.79 5.82
CA LYS A 113 1.33 -9.89 5.76
C LYS A 113 2.28 -9.94 6.97
N THR A 114 2.11 -10.90 7.89
CA THR A 114 3.15 -11.18 8.91
C THR A 114 4.29 -12.04 8.33
N ARG A 115 4.15 -12.44 7.07
CA ARG A 115 5.21 -13.08 6.28
C ARG A 115 5.40 -12.31 4.97
N PRO A 116 6.63 -12.32 4.40
CA PRO A 116 6.95 -11.50 3.25
C PRO A 116 6.57 -12.10 1.90
N ASP A 117 5.95 -13.29 1.87
CA ASP A 117 5.67 -14.03 0.64
C ASP A 117 4.88 -13.19 -0.39
N ILE A 118 3.96 -12.33 0.07
CA ILE A 118 3.19 -11.44 -0.81
C ILE A 118 4.07 -10.40 -1.52
N TYR A 119 5.08 -9.84 -0.83
CA TYR A 119 5.98 -8.84 -1.42
C TYR A 119 6.91 -9.48 -2.43
N PHE A 120 7.42 -10.68 -2.13
CA PHE A 120 8.23 -11.46 -3.08
C PHE A 120 7.44 -11.85 -4.33
N GLU A 121 6.21 -12.33 -4.17
CA GLU A 121 5.36 -12.68 -5.31
C GLU A 121 5.01 -11.44 -6.15
N ALA A 122 4.73 -10.29 -5.52
CA ALA A 122 4.50 -9.04 -6.23
C ALA A 122 5.73 -8.59 -7.04
N ALA A 123 6.92 -8.56 -6.42
CA ALA A 123 8.17 -8.23 -7.12
C ALA A 123 8.44 -9.20 -8.29
N LYS A 124 8.27 -10.50 -8.07
CA LYS A 124 8.42 -11.54 -9.09
C LYS A 124 7.47 -11.34 -10.27
N ARG A 125 6.19 -11.01 -10.05
CA ARG A 125 5.22 -10.74 -11.13
C ARG A 125 5.58 -9.49 -11.93
N MET A 126 6.18 -8.49 -11.30
CA MET A 126 6.74 -7.33 -11.99
C MET A 126 8.06 -7.64 -12.71
N GLY A 127 8.68 -8.80 -12.44
CA GLY A 127 9.98 -9.19 -12.97
C GLY A 127 11.13 -8.42 -12.34
N LEU A 128 11.04 -8.12 -11.04
CA LEU A 128 11.96 -7.27 -10.29
C LEU A 128 12.48 -7.98 -9.04
N GLU A 129 13.65 -7.56 -8.58
CA GLU A 129 14.22 -7.97 -7.30
C GLU A 129 13.79 -7.03 -6.15
N PRO A 130 13.86 -7.47 -4.88
CA PRO A 130 13.58 -6.62 -3.72
C PRO A 130 14.40 -5.32 -3.71
N SER A 131 15.67 -5.38 -4.15
CA SER A 131 16.54 -4.21 -4.24
C SER A 131 16.09 -3.16 -5.25
N GLU A 132 15.30 -3.55 -6.26
CA GLU A 132 14.76 -2.66 -7.29
C GLU A 132 13.34 -2.17 -6.95
N THR A 133 12.81 -2.60 -5.80
CA THR A 133 11.42 -2.41 -5.41
C THR A 133 11.30 -1.55 -4.16
N ILE A 134 10.23 -0.75 -4.08
CA ILE A 134 9.79 -0.09 -2.84
C ILE A 134 8.44 -0.67 -2.42
N VAL A 135 8.28 -0.92 -1.12
CA VAL A 135 6.98 -1.24 -0.51
C VAL A 135 6.45 -0.01 0.22
N PHE A 136 5.22 0.38 -0.07
CA PHE A 136 4.48 1.42 0.64
C PHE A 136 3.47 0.78 1.60
N GLU A 137 3.54 1.15 2.87
CA GLU A 137 2.73 0.60 3.97
C GLU A 137 2.41 1.69 4.99
N ASP A 138 1.40 1.47 5.83
CA ASP A 138 1.01 2.39 6.92
C ASP A 138 1.12 1.74 8.32
N GLN A 139 1.24 0.41 8.39
CA GLN A 139 1.29 -0.35 9.66
C GLN A 139 2.71 -0.78 10.06
N LEU A 140 2.94 -0.88 11.37
CA LEU A 140 4.24 -1.27 11.94
C LEU A 140 4.66 -2.69 11.55
N TYR A 141 3.78 -3.68 11.74
CA TYR A 141 4.15 -5.09 11.52
C TYR A 141 4.43 -5.41 10.04
N THR A 142 3.75 -4.73 9.11
CA THR A 142 3.97 -4.88 7.67
C THR A 142 5.27 -4.20 7.26
N THR A 143 5.53 -3.01 7.81
CA THR A 143 6.81 -2.29 7.68
C THR A 143 7.99 -3.19 8.12
N GLU A 144 7.90 -3.78 9.32
CA GLU A 144 8.90 -4.73 9.83
C GLU A 144 9.08 -5.94 8.89
N THR A 145 7.98 -6.52 8.42
CA THR A 145 7.99 -7.69 7.55
C THR A 145 8.69 -7.39 6.22
N ALA A 146 8.34 -6.28 5.57
CA ALA A 146 8.93 -5.88 4.30
C ALA A 146 10.41 -5.48 4.44
N LYS A 147 10.78 -4.73 5.49
CA LYS A 147 12.17 -4.38 5.75
C LYS A 147 13.05 -5.60 6.01
N ASN A 148 12.58 -6.54 6.83
CA ASN A 148 13.31 -7.79 7.12
C ASN A 148 13.47 -8.68 5.88
N ALA A 149 12.61 -8.50 4.87
CA ALA A 149 12.69 -9.20 3.58
C ALA A 149 13.62 -8.53 2.56
N GLY A 150 14.28 -7.42 2.92
CA GLY A 150 15.26 -6.74 2.07
C GLY A 150 14.68 -5.72 1.10
N PHE A 151 13.41 -5.35 1.25
CA PHE A 151 12.81 -4.26 0.49
C PHE A 151 13.20 -2.90 1.07
N THR A 152 13.23 -1.89 0.19
CA THR A 152 13.09 -0.50 0.65
C THR A 152 11.64 -0.28 1.04
N VAL A 153 11.38 0.36 2.17
CA VAL A 153 10.03 0.63 2.67
C VAL A 153 9.86 2.11 2.92
N VAL A 154 8.81 2.68 2.34
CA VAL A 154 8.36 4.04 2.60
C VAL A 154 7.03 3.96 3.32
N ALA A 155 7.02 4.39 4.57
CA ALA A 155 5.78 4.43 5.33
C ALA A 155 4.96 5.67 4.96
N ILE A 156 3.65 5.51 4.78
CA ILE A 156 2.74 6.65 4.65
C ILE A 156 1.91 6.81 5.93
N HIS A 157 1.81 8.05 6.39
CA HIS A 157 1.09 8.38 7.61
C HIS A 157 -0.39 8.00 7.50
N ASP A 158 -0.88 7.24 8.46
CA ASP A 158 -2.31 7.04 8.69
C ASP A 158 -2.68 7.36 10.14
N LYS A 159 -3.83 8.00 10.34
CA LYS A 159 -4.29 8.39 11.68
C LYS A 159 -4.51 7.17 12.58
N GLN A 160 -4.90 6.04 12.00
CA GLN A 160 -5.15 4.81 12.75
C GLN A 160 -3.86 4.07 13.15
N SER A 161 -2.70 4.40 12.56
CA SER A 161 -1.39 3.88 12.95
C SER A 161 -0.52 4.87 13.72
N GLU A 162 -1.01 6.09 13.96
CA GLU A 162 -0.25 7.18 14.60
C GLU A 162 0.38 6.81 15.95
N ILE A 163 -0.27 5.94 16.74
CA ILE A 163 0.29 5.43 18.00
C ILE A 163 1.64 4.70 17.83
N ASN A 164 1.89 4.16 16.65
CA ASN A 164 3.12 3.45 16.29
C ASN A 164 4.05 4.29 15.40
N ALA A 165 3.76 5.57 15.15
CA ALA A 165 4.49 6.38 14.18
C ALA A 165 6.00 6.45 14.48
N ASP A 166 6.39 6.59 15.74
CA ASP A 166 7.81 6.64 16.13
C ASP A 166 8.52 5.30 15.87
N ALA A 167 7.84 4.18 16.11
CA ALA A 167 8.38 2.86 15.80
C ALA A 167 8.50 2.63 14.29
N ILE A 168 7.50 3.05 13.52
CA ILE A 168 7.52 2.96 12.05
C ILE A 168 8.68 3.81 11.49
N LYS A 169 8.83 5.05 11.95
CA LYS A 169 9.92 5.97 11.55
C LYS A 169 11.31 5.42 11.89
N ALA A 170 11.44 4.62 12.95
CA ALA A 170 12.70 4.00 13.31
C ALA A 170 13.12 2.85 12.38
N ILE A 171 12.19 2.30 11.58
CA ILE A 171 12.39 1.09 10.78
C ILE A 171 12.31 1.39 9.26
N ALA A 172 11.35 2.21 8.83
CA ALA A 172 11.18 2.56 7.42
C ALA A 172 12.35 3.40 6.90
N ASP A 173 12.62 3.34 5.59
CA ASP A 173 13.62 4.19 4.94
C ASP A 173 13.16 5.64 4.84
N ASP A 174 11.84 5.86 4.85
CA ASP A 174 11.22 7.18 4.88
C ASP A 174 9.82 7.11 5.48
N TYR A 175 9.33 8.26 5.95
CA TYR A 175 7.97 8.41 6.48
C TYR A 175 7.36 9.68 5.91
N ILE A 176 6.35 9.53 5.07
CA ILE A 176 5.72 10.63 4.33
C ILE A 176 4.27 10.82 4.78
N TYR A 177 3.75 12.04 4.63
CA TYR A 177 2.34 12.35 4.85
C TYR A 177 1.56 12.31 3.53
N THR A 178 2.19 12.67 2.42
CA THR A 178 1.62 12.54 1.08
C THR A 178 2.66 12.05 0.08
N TYR A 179 2.22 11.44 -1.02
CA TYR A 179 3.13 10.94 -2.06
C TYR A 179 3.78 12.08 -2.85
N SER A 180 3.16 13.27 -2.88
CA SER A 180 3.74 14.46 -3.51
C SER A 180 5.12 14.82 -2.94
N GLU A 181 5.41 14.47 -1.69
CA GLU A 181 6.72 14.69 -1.04
C GLU A 181 7.89 13.96 -1.73
N LEU A 182 7.59 12.92 -2.52
CA LEU A 182 8.58 12.12 -3.23
C LEU A 182 9.08 12.79 -4.50
N PHE A 183 8.38 13.81 -4.98
CA PHE A 183 8.74 14.53 -6.19
C PHE A 183 9.46 15.84 -5.86
N GLU A 184 10.23 16.36 -6.82
CA GLU A 184 10.72 17.74 -6.73
C GLU A 184 9.52 18.70 -6.76
N ALA A 185 9.59 19.77 -5.95
CA ALA A 185 8.67 20.90 -6.02
C ALA A 185 8.94 21.77 -7.26
#